data_AF-X1SNU9-F1
#
_entry.id   AF-X1SNU9-F1
#
_cell.length_a   1.000
_cell.length_b   1.000
_cell.length_c   1.000
_cell.angle_alpha   90.00
_cell.angle_beta   90.00
_cell.angle_gamma   90.00
#
_symmetry.space_group_name_H-M   'P 1'
#
loop_
_entity.id
_entity.type
_entity.pdbx_description
1 polymer ?
#
loop_
_entity_poly.entity_id
_entity_poly.type
_entity_poly.pdbx_seq_one_letter_code
_entity_poly.pdbx_strand_id
1 'polypeptide(L)'
;MNFQGFGYRTNSRFADCVKVRVEDQKVTVSGPRVSSFIYRLWIIAQVVLLWSTIPMLLLGLLLWDWRYLVSIPGLYLLHYLVSALGAAILWSLANAGTCTSGKFPTVSFDVNEVKRVKIGAGWARNGLWFVIPEFIPLVNKVSEGVTVSFEAPDGDSPKDVTYAIQFSKTEDAKALAELLNTGCSIKL
;
A
#
# COMPACT_ATOMS: atom_id res chain seq x y z
N MET A 1 -13.03 -11.91 -15.61
CA MET A 1 -13.86 -11.35 -14.52
C MET A 1 -13.39 -9.94 -14.16
N ASN A 2 -14.31 -9.04 -13.79
CA ASN A 2 -14.00 -7.67 -13.39
C ASN A 2 -14.40 -7.46 -11.93
N PHE A 3 -13.52 -6.84 -11.16
CA PHE A 3 -13.71 -6.48 -9.75
C PHE A 3 -13.43 -5.00 -9.56
N GLN A 4 -14.12 -4.39 -8.59
CA GLN A 4 -13.89 -3.00 -8.20
C GLN A 4 -13.81 -2.95 -6.67
N GLY A 5 -12.80 -2.26 -6.15
CA GLY A 5 -12.57 -2.18 -4.72
C GLY A 5 -11.78 -0.94 -4.35
N PHE A 6 -11.54 -0.79 -3.05
CA PHE A 6 -10.72 0.26 -2.47
C PHE A 6 -9.26 -0.21 -2.36
N GLY A 7 -8.35 0.41 -3.08
CA GLY A 7 -6.91 0.13 -3.01
C GLY A 7 -6.28 0.73 -1.76
N TYR A 8 -5.52 -0.06 -1.01
CA TYR A 8 -4.70 0.44 0.08
C TYR A 8 -3.39 1.04 -0.48
N ARG A 9 -2.90 2.08 0.20
CA ARG A 9 -1.66 2.81 -0.15
C ARG A 9 -0.41 2.01 0.18
N THR A 10 -0.23 0.91 -0.55
CA THR A 10 0.95 0.03 -0.45
C THR A 10 2.05 0.48 -1.42
N ASN A 11 3.14 -0.29 -1.52
CA ASN A 11 4.20 -0.04 -2.48
C ASN A 11 3.80 -0.28 -3.95
N SER A 12 2.60 -0.83 -4.22
CA SER A 12 2.00 -0.81 -5.57
C SER A 12 1.57 0.59 -6.03
N ARG A 13 1.41 1.52 -5.06
CA ARG A 13 1.08 2.94 -5.23
C ARG A 13 -0.31 3.22 -5.76
N PHE A 14 -1.12 2.18 -5.98
CA PHE A 14 -2.55 2.34 -6.22
C PHE A 14 -3.26 2.73 -4.92
N ALA A 15 -4.33 3.53 -5.02
CA ALA A 15 -5.26 3.70 -3.91
C ALA A 15 -6.65 4.12 -4.40
N ASP A 16 -7.56 4.33 -3.45
CA ASP A 16 -8.94 4.74 -3.69
C ASP A 16 -9.66 3.73 -4.58
N CYS A 17 -10.40 4.17 -5.59
CA CYS A 17 -11.16 3.24 -6.42
C CYS A 17 -10.27 2.56 -7.47
N VAL A 18 -10.02 1.27 -7.27
CA VAL A 18 -9.21 0.43 -8.17
C VAL A 18 -10.09 -0.62 -8.83
N LYS A 19 -9.87 -0.85 -10.11
CA LYS A 19 -10.48 -1.94 -10.88
C LYS A 19 -9.45 -3.02 -11.15
N VAL A 20 -9.82 -4.27 -10.89
CA VAL A 20 -9.03 -5.44 -11.24
C VAL A 20 -9.78 -6.26 -12.28
N ARG A 21 -9.14 -6.50 -13.41
CA ARG A 21 -9.63 -7.42 -14.43
C ARG A 21 -8.72 -8.64 -14.47
N VAL A 22 -9.31 -9.82 -14.44
CA VAL A 22 -8.63 -11.10 -14.67
C VAL A 22 -9.21 -11.72 -15.93
N GLU A 23 -8.43 -11.81 -17.00
CA GLU A 23 -8.86 -12.27 -18.33
C GLU A 23 -7.69 -12.99 -19.00
N ASP A 24 -7.92 -14.16 -19.60
CA ASP A 24 -6.91 -14.93 -20.34
C ASP A 24 -5.56 -15.10 -19.61
N GLN A 25 -5.60 -15.52 -18.33
CA GLN A 25 -4.41 -15.65 -17.46
C GLN A 25 -3.65 -14.35 -17.19
N LYS A 26 -4.23 -13.19 -17.49
CA LYS A 26 -3.65 -11.87 -17.25
C LYS A 26 -4.45 -11.12 -16.18
N VAL A 27 -3.74 -10.55 -15.22
CA VAL A 27 -4.30 -9.65 -14.23
C VAL A 27 -3.98 -8.23 -14.65
N THR A 28 -4.99 -7.37 -14.66
CA THR A 28 -4.85 -5.95 -14.97
C THR A 28 -5.44 -5.14 -13.83
N VAL A 29 -4.61 -4.29 -13.22
CA VAL A 29 -4.98 -3.38 -12.14
C VAL A 29 -4.96 -1.96 -12.68
N SER A 30 -6.08 -1.25 -12.58
CA SER A 30 -6.22 0.13 -13.06
C SER A 30 -6.81 1.03 -11.98
N GLY A 31 -6.29 2.24 -11.85
CA GLY A 31 -6.79 3.20 -10.87
C GLY A 31 -5.79 4.33 -10.61
N PRO A 32 -6.13 5.22 -9.66
CA PRO A 32 -5.27 6.31 -9.21
C PRO A 32 -3.96 5.74 -8.67
N ARG A 33 -2.84 6.18 -9.25
CA ARG A 33 -1.51 5.66 -8.92
C ARG A 33 -0.50 6.79 -8.82
N VAL A 34 0.26 6.80 -7.73
CA VAL A 34 1.36 7.75 -7.52
C VAL A 34 2.63 7.23 -8.23
N SER A 35 3.46 8.15 -8.74
CA SER A 35 4.73 7.80 -9.36
C SER A 35 5.69 7.14 -8.35
N SER A 36 6.56 6.25 -8.84
CA SER A 36 7.50 5.50 -7.99
C SER A 36 8.43 6.45 -7.22
N PHE A 37 8.90 7.49 -7.90
CA PHE A 37 9.77 8.50 -7.31
C PHE A 37 9.12 9.24 -6.14
N ILE A 38 7.90 9.77 -6.34
CA ILE A 38 7.18 10.53 -5.30
C ILE A 38 6.88 9.63 -4.09
N TYR A 39 6.42 8.40 -4.34
CA TYR A 39 6.16 7.45 -3.26
C TYR A 39 7.42 7.13 -2.45
N ARG A 40 8.56 6.90 -3.11
CA ARG A 40 9.83 6.63 -2.44
C ARG A 40 10.28 7.80 -1.57
N LEU A 41 10.20 9.03 -2.09
CA LEU A 41 10.53 10.22 -1.30
C LEU A 41 9.63 10.34 -0.06
N TRP A 42 8.32 10.09 -0.21
CA TRP A 42 7.37 10.12 0.89
C TRP A 42 7.64 9.05 1.95
N ILE A 43 7.99 7.82 1.56
CA ILE A 43 8.40 6.76 2.49
C ILE A 43 9.74 7.10 3.16
N ILE A 44 10.73 7.61 2.41
CA ILE A 44 12.03 8.02 2.97
C ILE A 44 11.85 9.09 4.03
N ALA A 45 11.04 10.11 3.76
CA ALA A 45 10.75 11.16 4.74
C ALA A 45 10.16 10.59 6.04
N GLN A 46 9.21 9.65 5.94
CA GLN A 46 8.63 8.99 7.10
C GLN A 46 9.67 8.16 7.87
N VAL A 47 10.46 7.35 7.17
CA VAL A 47 11.51 6.54 7.78
C VAL A 47 12.53 7.42 8.50
N VAL A 48 13.01 8.49 7.86
CA VAL A 48 13.96 9.41 8.48
C VAL A 48 13.37 10.04 9.74
N LEU A 49 12.12 10.53 9.70
CA LEU A 49 11.48 11.13 10.86
C LEU A 49 11.30 10.15 12.02
N LEU A 50 10.75 8.96 11.73
CA LEU A 50 10.50 7.92 12.72
C LEU A 50 11.82 7.42 13.33
N TRP A 51 12.80 7.09 12.49
CA TRP A 51 14.05 6.48 12.96
C TRP A 51 15.02 7.49 13.56
N SER A 52 14.83 8.80 13.32
CA SER A 52 15.57 9.86 14.04
C SER A 52 15.25 9.91 15.54
N THR A 53 14.18 9.26 15.99
CA THR A 53 13.87 9.16 17.42
C THR A 53 14.94 8.37 18.19
N ILE A 54 15.56 7.37 17.57
CA ILE A 54 16.65 6.57 18.17
C ILE A 54 17.90 7.41 18.44
N PRO A 55 18.50 8.12 17.47
CA PRO A 55 19.64 8.97 17.75
C PRO A 55 19.29 10.12 18.70
N MET A 56 18.06 10.67 18.67
CA MET A 56 17.65 11.67 19.68
C MET A 56 17.61 11.07 21.09
N LEU A 57 17.09 9.85 21.24
CA LEU A 57 17.12 9.15 22.52
C LEU A 57 18.56 8.92 23.00
N LEU A 58 19.43 8.41 22.12
CA LEU A 58 20.84 8.15 22.45
C LEU A 58 21.56 9.45 22.84
N LEU A 59 21.37 10.54 22.11
CA LEU A 59 21.96 11.84 22.43
C LEU A 59 21.43 12.38 23.77
N GLY A 60 20.12 12.27 24.03
CA GLY A 60 19.53 12.71 25.28
C GLY A 60 20.09 11.95 26.49
N LEU A 61 20.31 10.65 26.36
CA LEU A 61 20.89 9.82 27.42
C LEU A 61 22.40 10.05 27.60
N LEU A 62 23.17 10.10 26.51
CA LEU A 62 24.64 10.25 26.55
C LEU A 62 25.08 11.64 26.98
N LEU A 63 24.38 12.68 26.53
CA LEU A 63 24.67 14.08 26.87
C LEU A 63 23.92 14.56 28.11
N TRP A 64 23.04 13.72 28.67
CA TRP A 64 22.15 14.07 29.78
C TRP A 64 21.34 15.36 29.52
N ASP A 65 20.88 15.53 28.29
CA ASP A 65 20.22 16.74 27.82
C ASP A 65 18.78 16.46 27.42
N TRP A 66 17.86 16.95 28.24
CA TRP A 66 16.41 16.75 28.10
C TRP A 66 15.85 17.32 26.80
N ARG A 67 16.54 18.26 26.14
CA ARG A 67 16.09 18.87 24.88
C ARG A 67 15.97 17.83 23.78
N TYR A 68 16.88 16.85 23.73
CA TYR A 68 16.79 15.74 22.78
C TYR A 68 15.62 14.80 23.11
N LEU A 69 15.33 14.56 24.39
CA LEU A 69 14.18 13.75 24.80
C LEU A 69 12.85 14.41 24.41
N VAL A 70 12.74 15.73 24.56
CA VAL A 70 11.55 16.50 24.16
C VAL A 70 11.42 16.61 22.64
N SER A 71 12.50 16.45 21.87
CA SER A 71 12.41 16.41 20.41
C SER A 71 11.73 15.13 19.87
N ILE A 72 11.77 14.02 20.62
CA ILE A 72 11.17 12.73 20.22
C ILE A 72 9.67 12.84 19.94
N PRO A 73 8.81 13.36 20.84
CA PRO A 73 7.39 13.54 20.53
C PRO A 73 7.17 14.49 19.35
N GLY A 74 8.04 15.49 19.16
CA GLY A 74 7.99 16.37 17.99
C GLY A 74 8.26 15.62 16.67
N LEU A 75 9.26 14.75 16.65
CA LEU A 75 9.56 13.88 15.51
C LEU A 75 8.42 12.91 15.22
N TYR A 76 7.82 12.31 16.25
CA TYR A 76 6.66 11.44 16.09
C TYR A 76 5.44 12.17 15.53
N LEU A 77 5.15 13.37 16.04
CA LEU A 77 4.05 14.20 15.53
C LEU A 77 4.30 14.57 14.06
N LEU A 78 5.53 14.98 13.73
CA LEU A 78 5.88 15.33 12.35
C LEU A 78 5.82 14.12 11.42
N HIS A 79 6.28 12.94 11.87
CA HIS A 79 6.12 11.68 11.16
C HIS A 79 4.65 11.40 10.83
N TYR A 80 3.77 11.50 11.84
CA TYR A 80 2.34 11.27 11.68
C TYR A 80 1.71 12.26 10.69
N LEU A 81 2.04 13.55 10.80
CA LEU A 81 1.56 14.59 9.88
C LEU A 81 2.02 14.34 8.45
N VAL A 82 3.30 14.01 8.24
CA VAL A 82 3.84 13.69 6.91
C VAL A 82 3.21 12.42 6.33
N SER A 83 2.95 11.41 7.17
CA SER A 83 2.25 10.20 6.77
C SER A 83 0.80 10.51 6.33
N ALA A 84 0.00 11.09 7.22
CA ALA A 84 -1.42 11.34 6.96
C ALA A 84 -1.65 12.36 5.82
N LEU A 85 -0.94 13.50 5.84
CA LEU A 85 -1.08 14.53 4.82
C LEU A 85 -0.53 14.06 3.48
N GLY A 86 0.61 13.36 3.45
CA GLY A 86 1.14 12.80 2.21
C GLY A 86 0.21 11.76 1.61
N ALA A 87 -0.38 10.87 2.42
CA ALA A 87 -1.40 9.93 1.97
C ALA A 87 -2.62 10.63 1.34
N ALA A 88 -3.09 11.72 1.94
CA ALA A 88 -4.23 12.48 1.43
C ALA A 88 -3.89 13.26 0.15
N ILE A 89 -2.83 14.07 0.18
CA ILE A 89 -2.47 14.99 -0.90
C ILE A 89 -2.00 14.23 -2.13
N LEU A 90 -1.08 13.27 -1.99
CA LEU A 90 -0.45 12.62 -3.14
C LEU A 90 -1.46 11.85 -3.99
N TRP A 91 -2.38 11.12 -3.34
CA TRP A 91 -3.41 10.38 -4.06
C TRP A 91 -4.57 11.28 -4.52
N SER A 92 -4.89 12.36 -3.80
CA SER A 92 -5.85 13.36 -4.30
C SER A 92 -5.34 14.04 -5.58
N LEU A 93 -4.05 14.40 -5.64
CA LEU A 93 -3.43 14.96 -6.84
C LEU A 93 -3.34 13.92 -7.97
N ALA A 94 -3.01 12.66 -7.65
CA ALA A 94 -3.02 11.59 -8.65
C ALA A 94 -4.43 11.40 -9.24
N ASN A 95 -5.47 11.38 -8.39
CA ASN A 95 -6.87 11.35 -8.81
C ASN A 95 -7.21 12.53 -9.73
N ALA A 96 -6.90 13.75 -9.32
CA ALA A 96 -7.18 14.95 -10.11
C ALA A 96 -6.52 14.86 -11.50
N GLY A 97 -5.24 14.46 -11.55
CA GLY A 97 -4.52 14.24 -12.81
C GLY A 97 -5.16 13.17 -13.70
N THR A 98 -5.67 12.08 -13.11
CA THR A 98 -6.40 11.05 -13.88
C THR A 98 -7.75 11.54 -14.40
N CYS A 99 -8.49 12.32 -13.61
CA CYS A 99 -9.75 12.94 -14.06
C CYS A 99 -9.53 13.91 -15.23
N THR A 100 -8.45 14.69 -15.20
CA THR A 100 -8.12 15.62 -16.29
C THR A 100 -7.66 14.90 -17.56
N SER A 101 -6.88 13.82 -17.43
CA SER A 101 -6.33 13.10 -18.60
C SER A 101 -7.28 12.05 -19.20
N GLY A 102 -8.33 11.66 -18.46
CA GLY A 102 -9.28 10.61 -18.87
C GLY A 102 -8.67 9.21 -18.93
N LYS A 103 -7.43 9.02 -18.45
CA LYS A 103 -6.70 7.75 -18.49
C LYS A 103 -6.20 7.36 -17.11
N PHE A 104 -6.71 6.24 -16.59
CA PHE A 104 -6.20 5.66 -15.35
C PHE A 104 -4.90 4.89 -15.62
N PRO A 105 -3.85 5.12 -14.81
CA PRO A 105 -2.68 4.25 -14.76
C PRO A 105 -3.12 2.79 -14.66
N THR A 106 -2.50 1.95 -15.48
CA THR A 106 -2.83 0.54 -15.60
C THR A 106 -1.55 -0.27 -15.59
N VAL A 107 -1.55 -1.35 -14.82
CA VAL A 107 -0.49 -2.35 -14.79
C VAL A 107 -1.11 -3.69 -15.13
N SER A 108 -0.42 -4.47 -15.96
CA SER A 108 -0.81 -5.85 -16.24
C SER A 108 0.37 -6.79 -16.09
N PHE A 109 0.11 -7.97 -15.56
CA PHE A 109 1.06 -9.07 -15.36
C PHE A 109 0.33 -10.40 -15.50
N ASP A 110 1.07 -11.50 -15.70
CA ASP A 110 0.48 -12.82 -15.78
C ASP A 110 0.05 -13.30 -14.39
N VAL A 111 -1.05 -14.06 -14.32
CA VAL A 111 -1.55 -14.63 -13.05
C VAL A 111 -0.48 -15.50 -12.39
N ASN A 112 0.36 -16.16 -13.18
CA ASN A 112 1.48 -16.98 -12.68
C ASN A 112 2.56 -16.17 -11.97
N GLU A 113 2.62 -14.86 -12.17
CA GLU A 113 3.55 -13.96 -11.46
C GLU A 113 3.00 -13.54 -10.09
N VAL A 114 1.72 -13.81 -9.82
CA VAL A 114 1.06 -13.48 -8.56
C VAL A 114 1.48 -14.43 -7.46
N LYS A 115 1.89 -13.86 -6.32
CA LYS A 115 2.43 -14.61 -5.18
C LYS A 115 1.74 -14.22 -3.90
N ARG A 116 1.72 -15.16 -2.95
CA ARG A 116 1.34 -14.92 -1.54
C ARG A 116 -0.02 -14.22 -1.40
N VAL A 117 -1.02 -14.72 -2.12
CA VAL A 117 -2.39 -14.25 -2.02
C VAL A 117 -2.91 -14.51 -0.60
N LYS A 118 -3.49 -13.49 0.04
CA LYS A 118 -4.10 -13.58 1.37
C LYS A 118 -5.39 -12.76 1.41
N ILE A 119 -6.35 -13.24 2.18
CA ILE A 119 -7.53 -12.47 2.58
C ILE A 119 -7.31 -11.92 4.00
N GLY A 120 -7.59 -10.63 4.21
CA GLY A 120 -7.38 -9.93 5.47
C GLY A 120 -5.94 -9.49 5.70
N ALA A 121 -5.34 -9.92 6.82
CA ALA A 121 -4.01 -9.52 7.22
C ALA A 121 -2.95 -9.91 6.17
N GLY A 122 -2.19 -8.92 5.70
CA GLY A 122 -1.20 -9.13 4.65
C GLY A 122 -0.92 -7.91 3.76
N TRP A 123 -1.61 -6.80 3.96
CA TRP A 123 -1.40 -5.57 3.18
C TRP A 123 -0.07 -4.86 3.50
N ALA A 124 0.39 -4.92 4.75
CA ALA A 124 1.59 -4.21 5.23
C ALA A 124 2.91 -4.99 5.00
N ARG A 125 3.15 -5.46 3.77
CA ARG A 125 4.39 -6.18 3.40
C ARG A 125 5.45 -5.23 2.83
N ASN A 126 6.58 -5.80 2.41
CA ASN A 126 7.66 -5.08 1.72
C ASN A 126 8.18 -3.85 2.49
N GLY A 127 8.26 -4.00 3.81
CA GLY A 127 8.77 -2.99 4.71
C GLY A 127 7.79 -1.90 5.13
N LEU A 128 6.55 -1.89 4.60
CA LEU A 128 5.53 -0.92 5.00
C LEU A 128 5.22 -0.99 6.51
N TRP A 129 5.29 -2.19 7.09
CA TRP A 129 5.10 -2.38 8.52
C TRP A 129 6.14 -1.68 9.41
N PHE A 130 7.33 -1.38 8.89
CA PHE A 130 8.36 -0.63 9.62
C PHE A 130 8.09 0.88 9.65
N VAL A 131 7.24 1.37 8.74
CA VAL A 131 6.98 2.80 8.59
C VAL A 131 5.75 3.20 9.42
N ILE A 132 4.73 2.33 9.43
CA ILE A 132 3.44 2.62 10.07
C ILE A 132 2.98 1.46 10.98
N PRO A 133 3.83 0.97 11.92
CA PRO A 133 3.50 -0.19 12.75
C PRO A 133 2.23 0.00 13.59
N GLU A 134 1.95 1.23 14.02
CA GLU A 134 0.82 1.59 14.87
C GLU A 134 -0.54 1.39 14.20
N PHE A 135 -0.59 1.47 12.86
CA PHE A 135 -1.84 1.30 12.11
C PHE A 135 -2.17 -0.17 11.81
N ILE A 136 -1.19 -1.08 11.94
CA ILE A 136 -1.34 -2.48 11.53
C ILE A 136 -2.51 -3.18 12.25
N PRO A 137 -2.65 -3.10 13.60
CA PRO A 137 -3.72 -3.82 14.28
C PRO A 137 -5.11 -3.35 13.85
N LEU A 138 -5.29 -2.04 13.71
CA LEU A 138 -6.56 -1.44 13.31
C LEU A 138 -6.92 -1.81 11.87
N VAL A 139 -5.96 -1.67 10.95
CA VAL A 139 -6.19 -1.98 9.53
C VAL A 139 -6.42 -3.47 9.34
N ASN A 140 -5.68 -4.34 10.04
CA ASN A 140 -5.91 -5.78 9.99
C ASN A 140 -7.35 -6.14 10.38
N LYS A 141 -7.87 -5.52 11.43
CA LYS A 141 -9.27 -5.73 11.88
C LYS A 141 -10.29 -5.32 10.82
N VAL A 142 -10.14 -4.17 10.17
CA VAL A 142 -11.09 -3.73 9.13
C VAL A 142 -10.91 -4.47 7.80
N SER A 143 -9.74 -5.07 7.58
CA SER A 143 -9.44 -5.82 6.36
C SER A 143 -10.01 -7.23 6.34
N GLU A 144 -10.39 -7.77 7.50
CA GLU A 144 -10.74 -9.17 7.71
C GLU A 144 -11.90 -9.63 6.81
N GLY A 145 -11.68 -10.72 6.08
CA GLY A 145 -12.67 -11.29 5.15
C GLY A 145 -12.89 -10.51 3.85
N VAL A 146 -12.54 -9.22 3.79
CA VAL A 146 -12.92 -8.32 2.69
C VAL A 146 -11.76 -7.77 1.88
N THR A 147 -10.51 -7.89 2.36
CA THR A 147 -9.34 -7.37 1.64
C THR A 147 -8.51 -8.49 1.05
N VAL A 148 -8.19 -8.42 -0.24
CA VAL A 148 -7.25 -9.33 -0.90
C VAL A 148 -5.91 -8.64 -1.03
N SER A 149 -4.85 -9.27 -0.51
CA SER A 149 -3.47 -8.81 -0.68
C SER A 149 -2.62 -9.86 -1.40
N PHE A 150 -1.77 -9.42 -2.32
CA PHE A 150 -0.89 -10.30 -3.09
C PHE A 150 0.37 -9.54 -3.53
N GLU A 151 1.39 -10.27 -3.95
CA GLU A 151 2.62 -9.73 -4.51
C GLU A 151 2.68 -9.99 -6.01
N ALA A 152 3.03 -8.97 -6.80
CA ALA A 152 3.15 -9.07 -8.25
C ALA A 152 4.06 -7.95 -8.81
N PRO A 153 4.53 -8.06 -10.06
CA PRO A 153 5.27 -6.98 -10.73
C PRO A 153 4.41 -5.72 -10.91
N ASP A 154 5.05 -4.56 -10.87
CA ASP A 154 4.38 -3.27 -10.97
C ASP A 154 4.79 -2.43 -12.19
N GLY A 155 5.67 -2.99 -13.02
CA GLY A 155 6.24 -2.39 -14.21
C GLY A 155 7.37 -1.37 -13.97
N ASP A 156 7.55 -0.87 -12.75
CA ASP A 156 8.53 0.19 -12.44
C ASP A 156 9.65 -0.28 -11.50
N SER A 157 9.42 -1.37 -10.76
CA SER A 157 10.32 -1.93 -9.76
C SER A 157 10.86 -3.28 -10.21
N PRO A 158 12.17 -3.58 -9.98
CA PRO A 158 12.72 -4.91 -10.23
C PRO A 158 12.25 -5.96 -9.20
N LYS A 159 11.54 -5.53 -8.15
CA LYS A 159 10.99 -6.39 -7.10
C LYS A 159 9.47 -6.31 -7.12
N ASP A 160 8.83 -7.44 -6.85
CA ASP A 160 7.38 -7.53 -6.65
C ASP A 160 6.92 -6.55 -5.56
N VAL A 161 5.80 -5.92 -5.83
CA VAL A 161 5.14 -5.01 -4.90
C VAL A 161 3.89 -5.67 -4.33
N THR A 162 3.43 -5.16 -3.20
CA THR A 162 2.21 -5.61 -2.57
C THR A 162 1.03 -4.83 -3.13
N TYR A 163 0.06 -5.53 -3.68
CA TYR A 163 -1.28 -5.02 -3.94
C TYR A 163 -2.16 -5.37 -2.75
N ALA A 164 -3.06 -4.48 -2.36
CA ALA A 164 -4.06 -4.74 -1.34
C ALA A 164 -5.34 -4.00 -1.70
N ILE A 165 -6.43 -4.74 -1.88
CA ILE A 165 -7.71 -4.22 -2.38
C ILE A 165 -8.83 -4.71 -1.47
N GLN A 166 -9.54 -3.77 -0.87
CA GLN A 166 -10.69 -4.01 -0.04
C GLN A 166 -11.97 -3.99 -0.87
N PHE A 167 -12.80 -5.01 -0.70
CA PHE A 167 -14.10 -5.13 -1.35
C PHE A 167 -15.22 -4.78 -0.37
N SER A 168 -16.38 -4.42 -0.90
CA SER A 168 -17.59 -4.22 -0.09
C SER A 168 -18.20 -5.54 0.38
N LYS A 169 -17.87 -6.65 -0.32
CA LYS A 169 -18.43 -7.98 -0.12
C LYS A 169 -17.31 -9.01 0.04
N THR A 170 -17.50 -9.92 0.99
CA THR A 170 -16.59 -11.04 1.24
C THR A 170 -16.52 -11.99 0.03
N GLU A 171 -17.62 -12.12 -0.72
CA GLU A 171 -17.73 -12.98 -1.89
C GLU A 171 -16.78 -12.52 -3.00
N ASP A 172 -16.70 -11.21 -3.23
CA ASP A 172 -15.80 -10.63 -4.24
C ASP A 172 -14.33 -10.84 -3.86
N ALA A 173 -14.00 -10.68 -2.57
CA ALA A 173 -12.67 -10.95 -2.05
C ALA A 173 -12.28 -12.42 -2.23
N LYS A 174 -13.18 -13.35 -1.90
CA LYS A 174 -12.96 -14.79 -2.10
C LYS A 174 -12.80 -15.15 -3.57
N ALA A 175 -13.70 -14.66 -4.43
CA ALA A 175 -13.65 -14.94 -5.87
C ALA A 175 -12.37 -14.43 -6.52
N LEU A 176 -11.92 -13.22 -6.18
CA LEU A 176 -10.63 -12.72 -6.67
C LEU A 176 -9.47 -13.56 -6.13
N ALA A 177 -9.44 -13.85 -4.83
CA ALA A 177 -8.36 -14.63 -4.23
C ALA A 177 -8.27 -16.05 -4.84
N GLU A 178 -9.40 -16.68 -5.14
CA GLU A 178 -9.46 -17.97 -5.81
C GLU A 178 -8.86 -17.89 -7.22
N LEU A 179 -9.34 -16.95 -8.05
CA LEU A 179 -8.81 -16.71 -9.40
C LEU A 179 -7.29 -16.46 -9.43
N LEU A 180 -6.78 -15.73 -8.44
CA LEU A 180 -5.35 -15.45 -8.33
C LEU A 180 -4.52 -16.65 -7.86
N ASN A 181 -5.11 -17.61 -7.14
CA ASN A 181 -4.41 -18.80 -6.65
C ASN A 181 -4.47 -19.97 -7.63
N THR A 182 -5.57 -20.14 -8.35
CA THR A 182 -5.80 -21.30 -9.24
C THR A 182 -5.43 -21.02 -10.69
N GLY A 183 -5.12 -19.77 -11.04
CA GLY A 183 -5.10 -19.35 -12.44
C GLY A 183 -6.51 -19.31 -13.02
N CYS A 184 -6.66 -18.89 -14.27
CA CYS A 184 -7.95 -18.84 -14.99
C CYS A 184 -8.53 -20.24 -15.32
N SER A 185 -8.27 -21.27 -14.50
CA SER A 185 -8.87 -22.61 -14.59
C SER A 185 -10.11 -22.71 -13.71
N ILE A 186 -11.14 -21.90 -14.01
CA ILE A 186 -12.49 -22.26 -13.58
C ILE A 186 -12.96 -23.33 -14.56
N LYS A 187 -12.93 -24.60 -14.15
CA LYS A 187 -13.72 -25.64 -14.83
C LYS A 187 -15.19 -25.29 -14.59
N LEU A 188 -15.86 -24.87 -15.66
CA LEU A 188 -17.33 -24.81 -15.75
C LEU A 188 -17.93 -26.19 -15.47
#